data_AF-A0A7W1ZHS9-F1
#
_entry.id   AF-A0A7W1ZHS9-F1
#
_cell.length_a   1.000
_cell.length_b   1.000
_cell.length_c   1.000
_cell.angle_alpha   90.00
_cell.angle_beta   90.00
_cell.angle_gamma   90.00
#
_symmetry.space_group_name_H-M   'P 1'
#
loop_
_entity.id
_entity.type
_entity.pdbx_description
1 polymer ?
#
loop_
_entity_poly.entity_id
_entity_poly.type
_entity_poly.pdbx_seq_one_letter_code
_entity_poly.pdbx_strand_id
1 'polypeptide(L)'
;MSSESFKTYNGGIYEHPKVQLEVDEGRSFIRRSSDCYDLLQATMVDTWAATAPGAFSLTENNLYTVEAFKEYATHLTDDGIFPMTRWYFEPPDQLLRLISLTRVMMNELNISNPERHTILVRDVSTNQERPPATFIFKKSEFTDEEVRQVEIIALQNNFQLLYTPLTQPDNVFTQMIRAQDPATVWTAFETNINPTYDNNPFFFNSLRLSNLLETLKGSEEWRKNNLGTRILFALFGITTVLVILFIILPLIFVRNREVTGNLEGRMSYLFYFACLGAGFIIVEMAMIQKFILFLGHPVYSLAVILFSLLTFCALGSYLTGRINQENLRKTLVKLLFVLVGVTFLYILLLPTIFYGLVWLPLVARIIISVLLMAPLALLMGMPMPIGIKLLRKQTPQIIPWAWGVNGAASVMGSVAALVIAILTGFNQALIIGAAIYLLSAFFITRPKEVEETAIIGEESLREMV
;
A
#
# COMPACT_ATOMS: atom_id res chain seq x y z
N MET A 1 -6.87 -25.24 -14.89
CA MET A 1 -6.57 -26.37 -13.97
C MET A 1 -7.12 -27.72 -14.47
N SER A 2 -7.55 -27.84 -15.74
CA SER A 2 -8.20 -29.03 -16.29
C SER A 2 -7.32 -29.83 -17.26
N SER A 3 -6.01 -29.99 -17.01
CA SER A 3 -5.27 -31.02 -17.73
C SER A 3 -5.63 -32.39 -17.12
N GLU A 4 -5.79 -33.42 -17.96
CA GLU A 4 -6.15 -34.78 -17.52
C GLU A 4 -5.25 -35.30 -16.39
N SER A 5 -3.98 -34.91 -16.39
CA SER A 5 -3.00 -35.29 -15.39
C SER A 5 -3.35 -34.79 -13.97
N PHE A 6 -3.83 -33.55 -13.82
CA PHE A 6 -4.22 -33.03 -12.50
C PHE A 6 -5.55 -33.59 -12.02
N LYS A 7 -6.50 -33.82 -12.94
CA LYS A 7 -7.78 -34.47 -12.63
C LYS A 7 -7.60 -35.89 -12.11
N THR A 8 -6.67 -36.63 -12.70
CA THR A 8 -6.35 -38.00 -12.25
C THR A 8 -5.67 -37.99 -10.88
N TYR A 9 -4.72 -37.07 -10.66
CA TYR A 9 -4.01 -36.96 -9.39
C TYR A 9 -4.91 -36.60 -8.20
N ASN A 10 -5.82 -35.64 -8.37
CA ASN A 10 -6.72 -35.19 -7.30
C ASN A 10 -8.05 -35.98 -7.22
N GLY A 11 -8.20 -37.06 -8.00
CA GLY A 11 -9.39 -37.89 -8.03
C GLY A 11 -10.66 -37.19 -8.52
N GLY A 12 -10.54 -36.09 -9.26
CA GLY A 12 -11.68 -35.32 -9.76
C GLY A 12 -12.46 -34.57 -8.67
N ILE A 13 -11.83 -34.20 -7.56
CA ILE A 13 -12.49 -33.55 -6.41
C ILE A 13 -13.35 -32.33 -6.79
N TYR A 14 -12.93 -31.54 -7.78
CA TYR A 14 -13.67 -30.36 -8.25
C TYR A 14 -14.98 -30.69 -8.97
N GLU A 15 -15.20 -31.95 -9.35
CA GLU A 15 -16.44 -32.44 -9.98
C GLU A 15 -17.35 -33.19 -9.00
N HIS A 16 -16.91 -33.35 -7.75
CA HIS A 16 -17.68 -34.06 -6.74
C HIS A 16 -18.96 -33.27 -6.40
N PRO A 17 -20.15 -33.89 -6.33
CA PRO A 17 -21.43 -33.16 -6.17
C PRO A 17 -21.58 -32.41 -4.84
N LYS A 18 -20.74 -32.72 -3.85
CA LYS A 18 -20.66 -32.01 -2.56
C LYS A 18 -19.59 -30.91 -2.53
N VAL A 19 -18.92 -30.64 -3.65
CA VAL A 19 -17.90 -29.61 -3.79
C VAL A 19 -18.45 -28.52 -4.69
N GLN A 20 -18.55 -27.31 -4.16
CA GLN A 20 -18.86 -26.12 -4.94
C GLN A 20 -17.54 -25.40 -5.24
N LEU A 21 -17.25 -25.23 -6.54
CA LEU A 21 -16.09 -24.49 -6.99
C LEU A 21 -16.46 -23.01 -7.16
N GLU A 22 -15.78 -22.16 -6.41
CA GLU A 22 -15.88 -20.71 -6.55
C GLU A 22 -14.56 -20.16 -7.13
N VAL A 23 -14.67 -19.35 -8.19
CA VAL A 23 -13.52 -18.72 -8.84
C VAL A 23 -13.48 -17.25 -8.42
N ASP A 24 -12.88 -17.00 -7.27
CA ASP A 24 -12.72 -15.67 -6.69
C ASP A 24 -11.42 -15.62 -5.85
N GLU A 25 -11.03 -14.42 -5.42
CA GLU A 25 -10.01 -14.26 -4.39
C GLU A 25 -10.59 -14.65 -3.01
N GLY A 26 -9.81 -15.35 -2.18
CA GLY A 26 -10.32 -16.02 -0.97
C GLY A 26 -11.00 -15.07 0.02
N ARG A 27 -10.42 -13.90 0.27
CA ARG A 27 -11.02 -12.90 1.16
C ARG A 27 -12.20 -12.18 0.49
N SER A 28 -12.11 -11.87 -0.80
CA SER A 28 -13.23 -11.33 -1.59
C SER A 28 -14.47 -12.23 -1.50
N PHE A 29 -14.29 -13.55 -1.57
CA PHE A 29 -15.36 -14.53 -1.38
C PHE A 29 -15.94 -14.49 0.04
N ILE A 30 -15.11 -14.58 1.08
CA ILE A 30 -15.58 -14.54 2.47
C ILE A 30 -16.38 -13.27 2.74
N ARG A 31 -15.90 -12.11 2.29
CA ARG A 31 -16.57 -10.82 2.50
C ARG A 31 -17.96 -10.71 1.86
N ARG A 32 -18.24 -11.49 0.82
CA ARG A 32 -19.55 -11.49 0.16
C ARG A 32 -20.48 -12.56 0.69
N SER A 33 -19.93 -13.60 1.31
CA SER A 33 -20.71 -14.73 1.80
C SER A 33 -21.49 -14.31 3.03
N SER A 34 -22.70 -14.82 3.16
CA SER A 34 -23.49 -14.74 4.40
C SER A 34 -23.34 -16.00 5.26
N ASP A 35 -22.59 -16.99 4.79
CA ASP A 35 -22.49 -18.29 5.41
C ASP A 35 -21.43 -18.31 6.50
N CYS A 36 -21.65 -19.14 7.51
CA CYS A 36 -20.66 -19.48 8.52
C CYS A 36 -20.13 -20.90 8.30
N TYR A 37 -18.85 -21.11 8.60
CA TYR A 37 -18.15 -22.36 8.33
C TYR A 37 -17.57 -22.97 9.62
N ASP A 38 -17.63 -24.29 9.74
CA ASP A 38 -16.95 -25.02 10.83
C ASP A 38 -15.43 -25.08 10.63
N LEU A 39 -14.99 -25.00 9.37
CA LEU A 39 -13.59 -25.04 8.98
C LEU A 39 -13.32 -24.04 7.86
N LEU A 40 -12.49 -23.05 8.13
CA LEU A 40 -11.87 -22.20 7.10
C LEU A 40 -10.40 -22.61 6.96
N GLN A 41 -10.01 -23.22 5.85
CA GLN A 41 -8.66 -23.76 5.69
C GLN A 41 -7.81 -22.93 4.72
N ALA A 42 -6.65 -22.47 5.19
CA ALA A 42 -5.67 -21.72 4.40
C ALA A 42 -4.32 -22.44 4.37
N THR A 43 -4.15 -23.43 3.49
CA THR A 43 -2.91 -24.21 3.37
C THR A 43 -2.07 -23.72 2.20
N MET A 44 -0.91 -23.10 2.48
CA MET A 44 0.05 -22.66 1.44
C MET A 44 -0.60 -21.90 0.27
N VAL A 45 -1.44 -20.92 0.60
CA VAL A 45 -2.28 -20.18 -0.37
C VAL A 45 -1.43 -19.44 -1.42
N ASP A 46 -0.20 -19.06 -1.06
CA ASP A 46 0.70 -18.30 -1.93
C ASP A 46 1.54 -19.24 -2.83
N THR A 47 1.49 -19.03 -4.16
CA THR A 47 2.20 -19.89 -5.13
C THR A 47 3.73 -19.73 -5.08
N TRP A 48 4.43 -20.86 -5.04
CA TRP A 48 5.90 -20.87 -5.02
C TRP A 48 6.53 -20.35 -6.33
N ALA A 49 5.84 -20.40 -7.47
CA ALA A 49 6.41 -19.93 -8.75
C ALA A 49 6.61 -18.40 -8.81
N ALA A 50 5.91 -17.64 -7.97
CA ALA A 50 6.11 -16.19 -7.80
C ALA A 50 7.25 -15.85 -6.80
N THR A 51 7.94 -16.87 -6.25
CA THR A 51 8.94 -16.75 -5.18
C THR A 51 10.35 -16.49 -5.69
N ALA A 52 10.51 -15.49 -6.56
CA ALA A 52 11.84 -14.90 -6.72
C ALA A 52 12.23 -14.26 -5.36
N PRO A 53 13.47 -14.43 -4.86
CA PRO A 53 13.91 -13.82 -3.61
C PRO A 53 13.60 -12.32 -3.58
N GLY A 54 12.78 -11.89 -2.61
CA GLY A 54 12.36 -10.50 -2.45
C GLY A 54 11.09 -10.07 -3.20
N ALA A 55 10.47 -10.91 -4.04
CA ALA A 55 9.23 -10.54 -4.74
C ALA A 55 8.05 -10.28 -3.78
N PHE A 56 7.90 -11.12 -2.74
CA PHE A 56 6.82 -10.96 -1.76
C PHE A 56 7.01 -9.81 -0.77
N SER A 57 8.24 -9.36 -0.49
CA SER A 57 8.49 -8.33 0.54
C SER A 57 7.92 -6.96 0.17
N LEU A 58 7.62 -6.77 -1.11
CA LEU A 58 6.98 -5.58 -1.68
C LEU A 58 5.52 -5.82 -2.11
N THR A 59 5.06 -7.08 -2.09
CA THR A 59 3.74 -7.45 -2.58
C THR A 59 2.72 -7.26 -1.45
N GLU A 60 1.67 -6.50 -1.74
CA GLU A 60 0.50 -6.39 -0.87
C GLU A 60 -0.21 -7.74 -0.78
N ASN A 61 -0.56 -8.15 0.44
CA ASN A 61 -1.35 -9.35 0.64
C ASN A 61 -2.47 -9.12 1.64
N ASN A 62 -3.68 -9.01 1.07
CA ASN A 62 -4.89 -8.71 1.82
C ASN A 62 -5.42 -9.92 2.62
N LEU A 63 -4.85 -11.11 2.47
CA LEU A 63 -5.22 -12.29 3.26
C LEU A 63 -4.69 -12.23 4.70
N TYR A 64 -3.66 -11.43 4.96
CA TYR A 64 -2.91 -11.40 6.21
C TYR A 64 -2.95 -10.01 6.87
N THR A 65 -4.17 -9.51 7.11
CA THR A 65 -4.42 -8.27 7.84
C THR A 65 -5.34 -8.52 9.04
N VAL A 66 -5.38 -7.59 9.99
CA VAL A 66 -6.26 -7.66 11.16
C VAL A 66 -7.72 -7.72 10.70
N GLU A 67 -8.08 -6.90 9.69
CA GLU A 67 -9.41 -6.88 9.10
C GLU A 67 -9.76 -8.23 8.44
N ALA A 68 -8.81 -8.86 7.74
CA ALA A 68 -9.00 -10.20 7.17
C ALA A 68 -9.24 -11.26 8.26
N PHE A 69 -8.43 -11.26 9.32
CA PHE A 69 -8.57 -12.21 10.43
C PHE A 69 -9.88 -12.02 11.18
N LYS A 70 -10.35 -10.78 11.31
CA LYS A 70 -11.67 -10.47 11.86
C LYS A 70 -12.79 -10.98 10.96
N GLU A 71 -12.68 -10.83 9.65
CA GLU A 71 -13.62 -11.40 8.69
C GLU A 71 -13.63 -12.94 8.78
N TYR A 72 -12.48 -13.61 8.86
CA TYR A 72 -12.43 -15.06 9.03
C TYR A 72 -13.09 -15.49 10.34
N ALA A 73 -12.75 -14.86 11.47
CA ALA A 73 -13.33 -15.20 12.77
C ALA A 73 -14.85 -14.97 12.84
N THR A 74 -15.36 -13.93 12.16
CA THR A 74 -16.80 -13.64 12.13
C THR A 74 -17.60 -14.57 11.20
N HIS A 75 -16.94 -15.18 10.22
CA HIS A 75 -17.54 -16.21 9.34
C HIS A 75 -17.28 -17.64 9.85
N LEU A 76 -16.72 -17.82 11.04
CA LEU A 76 -16.69 -19.12 11.70
C LEU A 76 -17.97 -19.33 12.51
N THR A 77 -18.45 -20.58 12.52
CA THR A 77 -19.41 -21.04 13.55
C THR A 77 -18.82 -20.86 14.93
N ASP A 78 -19.64 -20.91 15.98
CA ASP A 78 -19.18 -20.63 17.36
C ASP A 78 -18.07 -21.58 17.84
N ASP A 79 -18.03 -22.80 17.27
CA ASP A 79 -16.99 -23.79 17.54
C ASP A 79 -16.01 -23.98 16.35
N GLY A 80 -16.09 -23.09 15.35
CA GLY A 80 -15.34 -23.19 14.11
C GLY A 80 -13.84 -22.93 14.26
N ILE A 81 -13.05 -23.49 13.34
CA ILE A 81 -11.59 -23.49 13.36
C ILE A 81 -11.02 -22.90 12.06
N PHE A 82 -9.96 -22.11 12.19
CA PHE A 82 -9.17 -21.55 11.09
C PHE A 82 -7.70 -22.01 11.17
N PRO A 83 -7.35 -23.15 10.55
CA PRO A 83 -5.95 -23.52 10.34
C PRO A 83 -5.34 -22.77 9.14
N MET A 84 -4.14 -22.25 9.36
CA MET A 84 -3.31 -21.62 8.36
C MET A 84 -1.90 -22.23 8.38
N THR A 85 -1.51 -22.85 7.26
CA THR A 85 -0.18 -23.47 7.12
C THR A 85 0.74 -22.57 6.33
N ARG A 86 1.92 -22.30 6.89
CA ARG A 86 2.97 -21.45 6.32
C ARG A 86 4.33 -22.12 6.47
N TRP A 87 5.28 -21.68 5.67
CA TRP A 87 6.67 -22.09 5.82
C TRP A 87 7.25 -21.55 7.13
N TYR A 88 7.95 -22.40 7.88
CA TYR A 88 8.73 -22.00 9.04
C TYR A 88 10.10 -21.47 8.56
N PHE A 89 10.47 -20.28 9.02
CA PHE A 89 11.76 -19.65 8.73
C PHE A 89 12.50 -19.38 10.05
N GLU A 90 13.81 -19.15 9.97
CA GLU A 90 14.59 -18.58 11.06
C GLU A 90 15.17 -17.22 10.63
N PRO A 91 14.77 -16.10 11.26
CA PRO A 91 13.77 -15.99 12.33
C PRO A 91 12.32 -16.28 11.86
N PRO A 92 11.41 -16.74 12.76
CA PRO A 92 10.05 -17.18 12.39
C PRO A 92 9.04 -16.03 12.25
N ASP A 93 9.45 -14.97 11.53
CA ASP A 93 8.72 -13.71 11.42
C ASP A 93 7.25 -13.90 10.98
N GLN A 94 7.02 -14.80 10.01
CA GLN A 94 5.69 -15.00 9.44
C GLN A 94 4.71 -15.58 10.47
N LEU A 95 5.12 -16.60 11.22
CA LEU A 95 4.27 -17.20 12.24
C LEU A 95 4.04 -16.24 13.42
N LEU A 96 5.07 -15.49 13.80
CA LEU A 96 4.94 -14.44 14.80
C LEU A 96 3.94 -13.36 14.36
N ARG A 97 3.91 -13.01 13.07
CA ARG A 97 2.91 -12.08 12.54
C ARG A 97 1.50 -12.66 12.52
N LEU A 98 1.32 -13.95 12.25
CA LEU A 98 -0.01 -14.58 12.41
C LEU A 98 -0.50 -14.44 13.85
N ILE A 99 0.38 -14.63 14.84
CA ILE A 99 0.04 -14.44 16.25
C ILE A 99 -0.27 -12.96 16.53
N SER A 100 0.53 -12.01 16.04
CA SER A 100 0.26 -10.58 16.29
C SER A 100 -1.06 -10.12 15.68
N LEU A 101 -1.37 -10.55 14.45
CA LEU A 101 -2.68 -10.34 13.82
C LEU A 101 -3.82 -10.91 14.67
N THR A 102 -3.67 -12.14 15.15
CA THR A 102 -4.70 -12.82 15.94
C THR A 102 -4.89 -12.16 17.30
N ARG A 103 -3.80 -11.73 17.96
CA ARG A 103 -3.86 -11.01 19.25
C ARG A 103 -4.60 -9.68 19.14
N VAL A 104 -4.36 -8.91 18.07
CA VAL A 104 -5.10 -7.67 17.83
C VAL A 104 -6.56 -7.96 17.50
N MET A 105 -6.83 -8.91 16.61
CA MET A 105 -8.19 -9.32 16.25
C MET A 105 -8.99 -9.76 17.48
N MET A 106 -8.42 -10.61 18.34
CA MET A 106 -9.07 -11.07 19.58
C MET A 106 -9.39 -9.89 20.52
N ASN A 107 -8.47 -8.94 20.66
CA ASN A 107 -8.70 -7.73 21.45
C ASN A 107 -9.83 -6.87 20.87
N GLU A 108 -9.87 -6.65 19.55
CA GLU A 108 -10.96 -5.88 18.91
C GLU A 108 -12.33 -6.58 18.98
N LEU A 109 -12.35 -7.91 19.00
CA LEU A 109 -13.56 -8.72 19.15
C LEU A 109 -13.93 -9.02 20.60
N ASN A 110 -13.15 -8.53 21.58
CA ASN A 110 -13.32 -8.80 23.01
C ASN A 110 -13.29 -10.30 23.37
N ILE A 111 -12.47 -11.08 22.66
CA ILE A 111 -12.23 -12.50 22.96
C ILE A 111 -11.28 -12.58 24.15
N SER A 112 -11.70 -13.28 25.21
CA SER A 112 -10.93 -13.50 26.43
C SER A 112 -10.04 -14.73 26.32
N ASN A 113 -9.11 -14.91 27.28
CA ASN A 113 -8.23 -16.10 27.37
C ASN A 113 -7.51 -16.45 26.05
N PRO A 114 -6.80 -15.51 25.41
CA PRO A 114 -6.18 -15.70 24.09
C PRO A 114 -5.25 -16.93 24.00
N GLU A 115 -4.68 -17.36 25.13
CA GLU A 115 -3.88 -18.59 25.28
C GLU A 115 -4.68 -19.88 25.01
N ARG A 116 -6.00 -19.84 25.12
CA ARG A 116 -6.92 -20.97 24.89
C ARG A 116 -7.47 -21.02 23.45
N HIS A 117 -7.15 -20.06 22.60
CA HIS A 117 -7.69 -19.96 21.23
C HIS A 117 -6.68 -20.32 20.14
N THR A 118 -5.42 -20.60 20.49
CA THR A 118 -4.32 -20.78 19.53
C THR A 118 -3.56 -22.08 19.75
N ILE A 119 -3.28 -22.78 18.66
CA ILE A 119 -2.32 -23.90 18.62
C ILE A 119 -1.32 -23.66 17.49
N LEU A 120 -0.05 -24.02 17.71
CA LEU A 120 1.02 -23.94 16.71
C LEU A 120 1.84 -25.23 16.70
N VAL A 121 1.88 -25.88 15.54
CA VAL A 121 2.63 -27.13 15.31
C VAL A 121 3.53 -27.00 14.10
N ARG A 122 4.71 -27.63 14.14
CA ARG A 122 5.70 -27.62 13.05
C ARG A 122 6.02 -29.05 12.62
N ASP A 123 5.93 -29.32 11.33
CA ASP A 123 6.33 -30.60 10.77
C ASP A 123 7.85 -30.69 10.69
N VAL A 124 8.48 -31.46 11.57
CA VAL A 124 9.92 -31.73 11.53
C VAL A 124 10.23 -33.13 11.00
N SER A 125 9.22 -33.84 10.46
CA SER A 125 9.36 -35.19 9.94
C SER A 125 10.16 -35.23 8.64
N THR A 126 10.11 -34.14 7.88
CA THR A 126 10.88 -33.98 6.65
C THR A 126 12.11 -33.12 6.94
N ASN A 127 13.30 -33.58 6.52
CA ASN A 127 14.57 -32.82 6.59
C ASN A 127 14.60 -31.66 5.57
N GLN A 128 13.47 -30.99 5.37
CA GLN A 128 13.34 -29.83 4.52
C GLN A 128 14.01 -28.62 5.19
N GLU A 129 14.67 -27.79 4.37
CA GLU A 129 15.28 -26.54 4.82
C GLU A 129 14.24 -25.60 5.45
N ARG A 130 12.96 -25.74 5.06
CA ARG A 130 11.84 -24.92 5.52
C ARG A 130 10.64 -25.81 5.84
N PRO A 131 10.57 -26.38 7.04
CA PRO A 131 9.45 -27.22 7.43
C PRO A 131 8.13 -26.43 7.44
N PRO A 132 6.99 -27.01 7.03
CA PRO A 132 5.71 -26.34 7.18
C PRO A 132 5.30 -26.27 8.66
N ALA A 133 4.67 -25.18 9.04
CA ALA A 133 4.07 -24.97 10.35
C ALA A 133 2.62 -24.55 10.20
N THR A 134 1.76 -25.12 11.03
CA THR A 134 0.32 -24.85 11.03
C THR A 134 -0.04 -24.09 12.29
N PHE A 135 -0.47 -22.85 12.08
CA PHE A 135 -1.16 -22.03 13.07
C PHE A 135 -2.64 -22.40 13.04
N ILE A 136 -3.26 -22.58 14.20
CA ILE A 136 -4.68 -22.91 14.32
C ILE A 136 -5.32 -21.93 15.28
N PHE A 137 -6.32 -21.19 14.79
CA PHE A 137 -7.22 -20.39 15.61
C PHE A 137 -8.56 -21.10 15.75
N LYS A 138 -9.14 -21.11 16.96
CA LYS A 138 -10.52 -21.55 17.20
C LYS A 138 -11.32 -20.40 17.80
N LYS A 139 -12.57 -20.23 17.35
CA LYS A 139 -13.43 -19.14 17.83
C LYS A 139 -13.84 -19.33 19.29
N SER A 140 -14.15 -20.56 19.70
CA SER A 140 -14.29 -20.95 21.10
C SER A 140 -12.94 -21.33 21.73
N GLU A 141 -12.89 -21.39 23.06
CA GLU A 141 -11.72 -21.93 23.75
C GLU A 141 -11.55 -23.41 23.41
N PHE A 142 -10.32 -23.82 23.11
CA PHE A 142 -9.97 -25.24 23.01
C PHE A 142 -10.20 -25.91 24.36
N THR A 143 -10.91 -27.03 24.34
CA THR A 143 -11.05 -27.91 25.50
C THR A 143 -9.78 -28.72 25.71
N ASP A 144 -9.52 -29.15 26.94
CA ASP A 144 -8.33 -29.94 27.25
C ASP A 144 -8.30 -31.26 26.46
N GLU A 145 -9.46 -31.83 26.15
CA GLU A 145 -9.56 -33.04 25.34
C GLU A 145 -9.14 -32.78 23.88
N GLU A 146 -9.61 -31.70 23.27
CA GLU A 146 -9.20 -31.31 21.92
C GLU A 146 -7.69 -31.05 21.84
N VAL A 147 -7.13 -30.35 22.83
CA VAL A 147 -5.68 -30.11 22.89
C VAL A 147 -4.91 -31.42 22.96
N ARG A 148 -5.33 -32.36 23.81
CA ARG A 148 -4.69 -33.69 23.90
C ARG A 148 -4.78 -34.45 22.59
N GLN A 149 -5.92 -34.42 21.89
CA GLN A 149 -6.05 -35.06 20.58
C GLN A 149 -5.05 -34.48 19.58
N VAL A 150 -4.91 -33.16 19.54
CA VAL A 150 -3.92 -32.50 18.66
C VAL A 150 -2.49 -32.88 19.03
N GLU A 151 -2.16 -32.92 20.33
CA GLU A 151 -0.83 -33.32 20.80
C GLU A 151 -0.50 -34.78 20.46
N ILE A 152 -1.46 -35.70 20.60
CA ILE A 152 -1.30 -37.10 20.22
C ILE A 152 -1.03 -37.22 18.72
N ILE A 153 -1.82 -36.54 17.88
CA ILE A 153 -1.65 -36.54 16.43
C ILE A 153 -0.29 -35.94 16.05
N ALA A 154 0.11 -34.84 16.69
CA ALA A 154 1.42 -34.22 16.46
C ALA A 154 2.56 -35.19 16.79
N LEU A 155 2.51 -35.86 17.94
CA LEU A 155 3.52 -36.85 18.33
C LEU A 155 3.56 -38.05 17.37
N GLN A 156 2.41 -38.57 16.95
CA GLN A 156 2.31 -39.68 16.00
C GLN A 156 2.93 -39.36 14.63
N ASN A 157 2.86 -38.10 14.20
CA ASN A 157 3.40 -37.63 12.92
C ASN A 157 4.82 -37.03 13.04
N ASN A 158 5.47 -37.12 14.21
CA ASN A 158 6.76 -36.48 14.50
C ASN A 158 6.74 -34.96 14.27
N PHE A 159 5.62 -34.31 14.59
CA PHE A 159 5.51 -32.85 14.60
C PHE A 159 6.00 -32.30 15.93
N GLN A 160 6.70 -31.17 15.86
CA GLN A 160 7.08 -30.40 17.03
C GLN A 160 5.94 -29.49 17.46
N LEU A 161 5.59 -29.56 18.75
CA LEU A 161 4.68 -28.61 19.40
C LEU A 161 5.43 -27.31 19.67
N LEU A 162 5.06 -26.23 18.96
CA LEU A 162 5.60 -24.90 19.21
C LEU A 162 4.79 -24.19 20.30
N TYR A 163 3.47 -24.40 20.32
CA TYR A 163 2.57 -23.92 21.35
C TYR A 163 1.25 -24.70 21.34
N THR A 164 0.77 -25.11 22.51
CA THR A 164 -0.63 -25.51 22.74
C THR A 164 -1.10 -24.94 24.09
N PRO A 165 -2.40 -24.91 24.37
CA PRO A 165 -2.88 -24.47 25.68
C PRO A 165 -2.35 -25.31 26.86
N LEU A 166 -2.04 -26.60 26.65
CA LEU A 166 -1.52 -27.51 27.69
C LEU A 166 0.02 -27.60 27.70
N THR A 167 0.64 -27.55 26.52
CA THR A 167 2.09 -27.60 26.32
C THR A 167 2.59 -26.25 25.87
N GLN A 168 3.26 -25.54 26.77
CA GLN A 168 3.71 -24.16 26.57
C GLN A 168 5.24 -24.08 26.72
N PRO A 169 6.02 -24.49 25.70
CA PRO A 169 7.48 -24.45 25.76
C PRO A 169 7.98 -23.01 25.95
N ASP A 170 9.11 -22.83 26.63
CA ASP A 170 9.72 -21.49 26.78
C ASP A 170 10.35 -21.06 25.45
N ASN A 171 9.59 -20.31 24.66
CA ASN A 171 9.98 -19.77 23.36
C ASN A 171 9.25 -18.45 23.07
N VAL A 172 9.65 -17.77 21.99
CA VAL A 172 9.08 -16.49 21.58
C VAL A 172 7.57 -16.56 21.27
N PHE A 173 7.06 -17.69 20.78
CA PHE A 173 5.63 -17.87 20.49
C PHE A 173 4.82 -17.86 21.77
N THR A 174 5.24 -18.63 22.79
CA THR A 174 4.60 -18.66 24.11
C THR A 174 4.62 -17.28 24.77
N GLN A 175 5.74 -16.57 24.69
CA GLN A 175 5.86 -15.20 25.22
C GLN A 175 4.88 -14.25 24.54
N MET A 176 4.75 -14.29 23.21
CA MET A 176 3.83 -13.44 22.46
C MET A 176 2.36 -13.79 22.72
N ILE A 177 2.02 -15.08 22.78
CA ILE A 177 0.63 -15.53 22.99
C ILE A 177 0.15 -15.21 24.40
N ARG A 178 1.02 -15.25 25.42
CA ARG A 178 0.65 -15.01 26.82
C ARG A 178 0.82 -13.59 27.30
N ALA A 179 1.49 -12.73 26.52
CA ALA A 179 1.71 -11.35 26.91
C ALA A 179 0.40 -10.63 27.24
N GLN A 180 0.38 -9.93 28.38
CA GLN A 180 -0.74 -9.03 28.74
C GLN A 180 -0.81 -7.85 27.77
N ASP A 181 0.35 -7.26 27.46
CA ASP A 181 0.53 -6.31 26.38
C ASP A 181 1.43 -6.92 25.29
N PRO A 182 0.86 -7.60 24.28
CA PRO A 182 1.62 -8.15 23.17
C PRO A 182 2.43 -7.09 22.40
N ALA A 183 2.07 -5.80 22.51
CA ALA A 183 2.78 -4.75 21.81
C ALA A 183 4.22 -4.58 22.29
N THR A 184 4.51 -4.82 23.56
CA THR A 184 5.89 -4.78 24.06
C THR A 184 6.76 -5.87 23.45
N VAL A 185 6.19 -7.03 23.14
CA VAL A 185 6.92 -8.17 22.57
C VAL A 185 7.29 -7.88 21.12
N TRP A 186 6.32 -7.52 20.27
CA TRP A 186 6.64 -7.25 18.88
C TRP A 186 7.38 -5.94 18.66
N THR A 187 7.28 -4.93 19.53
CA THR A 187 8.09 -3.71 19.38
C THR A 187 9.55 -3.92 19.74
N ALA A 188 9.85 -4.83 20.67
CA ALA A 188 11.23 -5.14 21.08
C ALA A 188 11.95 -6.13 20.16
N PHE A 189 11.21 -6.91 19.35
CA PHE A 189 11.78 -7.95 18.49
C PHE A 189 12.71 -7.38 17.40
N GLU A 190 13.72 -8.13 16.98
CA GLU A 190 14.74 -7.66 16.03
C GLU A 190 14.18 -7.35 14.63
N THR A 191 13.19 -8.13 14.19
CA THR A 191 12.50 -7.96 12.89
C THR A 191 11.12 -7.32 13.07
N ASN A 192 10.54 -6.86 11.96
CA ASN A 192 9.20 -6.27 11.97
C ASN A 192 8.13 -7.37 12.01
N ILE A 193 7.66 -7.69 13.22
CA ILE A 193 6.54 -8.62 13.45
C ILE A 193 5.25 -7.91 13.88
N ASN A 194 5.17 -6.61 13.64
CA ASN A 194 3.96 -5.83 13.91
C ASN A 194 2.76 -6.38 13.12
N PRO A 195 1.55 -6.29 13.69
CA PRO A 195 0.32 -6.63 12.98
C PRO A 195 0.17 -5.73 11.74
N THR A 196 -0.34 -6.30 10.66
CA THR A 196 -0.66 -5.56 9.43
C THR A 196 -2.13 -5.26 9.29
N TYR A 197 -2.43 -4.13 8.67
CA TYR A 197 -3.79 -3.68 8.40
C TYR A 197 -3.99 -3.53 6.90
N ASP A 198 -5.24 -3.39 6.47
CA ASP A 198 -5.59 -3.07 5.08
C ASP A 198 -4.95 -1.77 4.58
N ASN A 199 -4.59 -0.87 5.49
CA ASN A 199 -3.86 0.35 5.17
C ASN A 199 -2.37 0.11 4.87
N ASN A 200 -1.78 -0.99 5.30
CA ASN A 200 -0.38 -1.35 5.11
C ASN A 200 -0.20 -2.89 4.99
N PRO A 201 -0.76 -3.56 3.97
CA PRO A 201 -0.90 -5.02 3.90
C PRO A 201 0.40 -5.73 3.48
N PHE A 202 1.55 -5.36 4.04
CA PHE A 202 2.88 -5.90 3.68
C PHE A 202 3.32 -7.03 4.62
N PHE A 203 2.59 -8.16 4.60
CA PHE A 203 2.80 -9.30 5.52
C PHE A 203 4.20 -9.93 5.46
N PHE A 204 4.84 -9.90 4.29
CA PHE A 204 6.14 -10.53 4.08
C PHE A 204 7.32 -9.57 4.32
N ASN A 205 7.02 -8.30 4.64
CA ASN A 205 8.05 -7.30 4.91
C ASN A 205 8.45 -7.33 6.38
N SER A 206 9.55 -8.01 6.68
CA SER A 206 10.12 -8.09 8.04
C SER A 206 11.14 -6.99 8.33
N LEU A 207 11.30 -6.00 7.45
CA LEU A 207 12.37 -5.00 7.55
C LEU A 207 12.01 -3.90 8.56
N ARG A 208 12.92 -3.62 9.49
CA ARG A 208 12.85 -2.45 10.37
C ARG A 208 13.75 -1.34 9.88
N LEU A 209 13.22 -0.12 9.84
CA LEU A 209 13.97 1.10 9.52
C LEU A 209 15.18 1.29 10.44
N SER A 210 15.04 1.00 11.74
CA SER A 210 16.12 1.16 12.73
C SER A 210 17.36 0.33 12.39
N ASN A 211 17.17 -0.78 11.68
CA ASN A 211 18.23 -1.75 11.39
C ASN A 211 18.64 -1.70 9.90
N LEU A 212 18.26 -0.67 9.14
CA LEU A 212 18.60 -0.49 7.72
C LEU A 212 20.12 -0.56 7.44
N LEU A 213 20.95 -0.14 8.40
CA LEU A 213 22.41 -0.18 8.31
C LEU A 213 22.98 -1.55 8.70
N GLU A 214 22.45 -2.18 9.74
CA GLU A 214 22.81 -3.56 10.16
C GLU A 214 22.33 -4.63 9.17
N THR A 215 21.38 -4.24 8.32
CA THR A 215 20.88 -5.04 7.19
C THR A 215 22.02 -5.53 6.28
N LEU A 216 23.16 -4.83 6.23
CA LEU A 216 24.34 -5.25 5.47
C LEU A 216 25.10 -6.44 6.10
N LYS A 217 24.83 -6.79 7.36
CA LYS A 217 25.55 -7.82 8.14
C LYS A 217 24.72 -9.05 8.56
N GLY A 218 23.42 -9.09 8.24
CA GLY A 218 22.51 -10.19 8.61
C GLY A 218 22.76 -11.52 7.86
N SER A 219 22.12 -12.60 8.32
CA SER A 219 22.25 -13.96 7.76
C SER A 219 21.84 -14.05 6.28
N GLU A 220 22.39 -15.05 5.56
CA GLU A 220 22.12 -15.35 4.13
C GLU A 220 20.62 -15.44 3.81
N GLU A 221 19.84 -16.07 4.70
CA GLU A 221 18.43 -16.35 4.48
C GLU A 221 17.54 -15.11 4.73
N TRP A 222 17.84 -14.36 5.79
CA TRP A 222 17.18 -13.07 6.06
C TRP A 222 17.47 -12.03 4.95
N ARG A 223 18.67 -12.09 4.37
CA ARG A 223 19.07 -11.29 3.20
C ARG A 223 18.25 -11.63 1.96
N LYS A 224 17.89 -12.91 1.74
CA LYS A 224 17.04 -13.34 0.61
C LYS A 224 15.59 -12.87 0.75
N ASN A 225 15.00 -12.97 1.95
CA ASN A 225 13.60 -12.57 2.16
C ASN A 225 13.38 -11.06 2.06
N ASN A 226 14.36 -10.25 2.47
CA ASN A 226 14.26 -8.79 2.44
C ASN A 226 14.98 -8.14 1.24
N LEU A 227 15.42 -8.93 0.26
CA LEU A 227 16.15 -8.43 -0.91
C LEU A 227 15.34 -7.40 -1.71
N GLY A 228 14.03 -7.63 -1.87
CA GLY A 228 13.14 -6.73 -2.60
C GLY A 228 13.06 -5.35 -1.96
N THR A 229 12.92 -5.30 -0.64
CA THR A 229 12.90 -4.04 0.11
C THR A 229 14.22 -3.28 -0.02
N ARG A 230 15.37 -3.97 -0.03
CA ARG A 230 16.67 -3.33 -0.31
C ARG A 230 16.76 -2.78 -1.72
N ILE A 231 16.32 -3.56 -2.72
CA ILE A 231 16.29 -3.12 -4.12
C ILE A 231 15.40 -1.89 -4.25
N LEU A 232 14.27 -1.83 -3.54
CA LEU A 232 13.39 -0.66 -3.54
C LEU A 232 14.09 0.59 -3.01
N PHE A 233 14.76 0.50 -1.84
CA PHE A 233 15.50 1.64 -1.29
C PHE A 233 16.70 2.04 -2.16
N ALA A 234 17.40 1.07 -2.75
CA ALA A 234 18.47 1.35 -3.70
C ALA A 234 17.94 2.03 -4.96
N LEU A 235 16.80 1.56 -5.50
CA LEU A 235 16.12 2.17 -6.64
C LEU A 235 15.67 3.60 -6.30
N PHE A 236 15.14 3.84 -5.11
CA PHE A 236 14.79 5.18 -4.63
C PHE A 236 16.02 6.10 -4.59
N GLY A 237 17.14 5.61 -4.05
CA GLY A 237 18.40 6.36 -4.03
C GLY A 237 18.93 6.66 -5.43
N ILE A 238 18.99 5.66 -6.31
CA ILE A 238 19.47 5.80 -7.69
C ILE A 238 18.57 6.76 -8.47
N THR A 239 17.25 6.59 -8.42
CA THR A 239 16.30 7.48 -9.12
C THR A 239 16.39 8.91 -8.59
N THR A 240 16.55 9.11 -7.28
CA THR A 240 16.80 10.43 -6.69
C THR A 240 18.07 11.07 -7.24
N VAL A 241 19.18 10.32 -7.28
CA VAL A 241 20.45 10.79 -7.84
C VAL A 241 20.31 11.12 -9.33
N LEU A 242 19.67 10.26 -10.12
CA LEU A 242 19.46 10.48 -11.55
C LEU A 242 18.60 11.73 -11.82
N VAL A 243 17.52 11.94 -11.06
CA VAL A 243 16.68 13.15 -11.18
C VAL A 243 17.48 14.40 -10.83
N ILE A 244 18.29 14.36 -9.76
CA ILE A 244 19.16 15.50 -9.40
C ILE A 244 20.19 15.76 -10.52
N LEU A 245 20.88 14.73 -11.00
CA LEU A 245 21.97 14.85 -11.98
C LEU A 245 21.50 15.22 -13.38
N PHE A 246 20.38 14.68 -13.87
CA PHE A 246 19.95 14.86 -15.26
C PHE A 246 18.87 15.93 -15.44
N ILE A 247 18.19 16.35 -14.36
CA ILE A 247 17.13 17.36 -14.42
C ILE A 247 17.57 18.62 -13.70
N ILE A 248 17.84 18.52 -12.40
CA ILE A 248 18.09 19.70 -11.55
C ILE A 248 19.45 20.33 -11.88
N LEU A 249 20.50 19.51 -12.07
CA LEU A 249 21.86 19.97 -12.30
C LEU A 249 22.01 20.73 -13.65
N PRO A 250 21.52 20.23 -14.80
CA PRO A 250 21.61 20.98 -16.06
C PRO A 250 20.81 22.28 -16.02
N LEU A 251 19.68 22.30 -15.31
CA LEU A 251 18.90 23.52 -15.07
C LEU A 251 19.70 24.59 -14.31
N ILE A 252 20.53 24.17 -13.34
CA ILE A 252 21.44 25.07 -12.59
C ILE A 252 22.64 25.52 -13.45
N PHE A 253 23.07 24.76 -14.46
CA PHE A 253 24.24 25.09 -15.28
C PHE A 253 23.93 25.79 -16.62
N VAL A 254 22.78 25.52 -17.23
CA VAL A 254 22.25 26.28 -18.41
C VAL A 254 21.93 27.74 -18.03
N ARG A 255 22.01 28.06 -16.73
CA ARG A 255 22.06 29.37 -16.06
C ARG A 255 22.78 30.51 -16.78
N ASN A 256 23.75 30.23 -17.65
CA ASN A 256 24.73 31.24 -18.05
C ASN A 256 24.68 31.75 -19.50
N ARG A 257 23.80 31.27 -20.40
CA ARG A 257 23.95 31.65 -21.82
C ARG A 257 22.99 32.69 -22.40
N GLU A 258 21.68 32.70 -22.18
CA GLU A 258 20.85 33.55 -23.08
C GLU A 258 19.58 34.22 -22.52
N VAL A 259 19.27 34.20 -21.21
CA VAL A 259 17.95 34.70 -20.78
C VAL A 259 17.96 35.48 -19.46
N THR A 260 18.17 36.79 -19.58
CA THR A 260 17.97 37.86 -18.58
C THR A 260 16.53 37.86 -18.04
N GLY A 261 16.24 37.06 -17.00
CA GLY A 261 14.92 37.05 -16.37
C GLY A 261 14.93 36.50 -14.95
N ASN A 262 13.88 36.82 -14.21
CA ASN A 262 13.71 36.60 -12.77
C ASN A 262 13.86 35.11 -12.40
N LEU A 263 15.05 34.73 -11.92
CA LEU A 263 15.49 33.34 -11.69
C LEU A 263 14.61 32.62 -10.66
N GLU A 264 14.19 33.36 -9.63
CA GLU A 264 13.34 32.85 -8.55
C GLU A 264 11.98 32.40 -9.09
N GLY A 265 11.37 33.18 -10.00
CA GLY A 265 10.09 32.84 -10.62
C GLY A 265 10.17 31.53 -11.43
N ARG A 266 11.25 31.34 -12.20
CA ARG A 266 11.48 30.13 -13.01
C ARG A 266 11.59 28.88 -12.15
N MET A 267 12.42 28.91 -11.11
CA MET A 267 12.57 27.79 -10.19
C MET A 267 11.26 27.47 -9.46
N SER A 268 10.49 28.50 -9.10
CA SER A 268 9.18 28.33 -8.48
C SER A 268 8.22 27.54 -9.39
N TYR A 269 8.16 27.85 -10.69
CA TYR A 269 7.34 27.04 -11.61
C TYR A 269 7.83 25.60 -11.73
N LEU A 270 9.15 25.36 -11.78
CA LEU A 270 9.67 23.99 -11.86
C LEU A 270 9.31 23.18 -10.62
N PHE A 271 9.45 23.76 -9.42
CA PHE A 271 9.01 23.11 -8.18
C PHE A 271 7.50 22.88 -8.15
N TYR A 272 6.71 23.83 -8.67
CA TYR A 272 5.27 23.63 -8.85
C TYR A 272 4.97 22.38 -9.69
N PHE A 273 5.59 22.24 -10.87
CA PHE A 273 5.38 21.08 -11.75
C PHE A 273 5.95 19.77 -11.18
N ALA A 274 7.05 19.84 -10.41
CA ALA A 274 7.59 18.70 -9.67
C ALA A 274 6.59 18.20 -8.62
N CYS A 275 6.03 19.12 -7.82
CA CYS A 275 5.00 18.81 -6.83
C CYS A 275 3.76 18.21 -7.49
N LEU A 276 3.32 18.73 -8.64
CA LEU A 276 2.20 18.13 -9.36
C LEU A 276 2.48 16.68 -9.77
N GLY A 277 3.66 16.39 -10.31
CA GLY A 277 4.01 15.03 -10.76
C GLY A 277 4.12 14.05 -9.59
N ALA A 278 4.88 14.41 -8.55
CA ALA A 278 5.02 13.58 -7.37
C ALA A 278 3.70 13.40 -6.61
N GLY A 279 2.93 14.47 -6.42
CA GLY A 279 1.64 14.41 -5.74
C GLY A 279 0.63 13.54 -6.50
N PHE A 280 0.59 13.67 -7.83
CA PHE A 280 -0.32 12.90 -8.69
C PHE A 280 -0.09 11.39 -8.55
N ILE A 281 1.14 10.95 -8.80
CA ILE A 281 1.47 9.52 -8.83
C ILE A 281 1.36 8.86 -7.45
N ILE A 282 1.65 9.60 -6.37
CA ILE A 282 1.50 9.08 -5.00
C ILE A 282 0.02 8.85 -4.69
N VAL A 283 -0.84 9.82 -5.01
CA VAL A 283 -2.29 9.69 -4.82
C VAL A 283 -2.85 8.56 -5.69
N GLU A 284 -2.45 8.50 -6.96
CA GLU A 284 -2.85 7.45 -7.90
C GLU A 284 -2.51 6.05 -7.38
N MET A 285 -1.25 5.82 -6.99
CA MET A 285 -0.80 4.52 -6.49
C MET A 285 -1.57 4.10 -5.23
N ALA A 286 -1.76 5.02 -4.28
CA ALA A 286 -2.51 4.72 -3.06
C ALA A 286 -4.00 4.41 -3.33
N MET A 287 -4.60 5.09 -4.31
CA MET A 287 -5.98 4.83 -4.72
C MET A 287 -6.13 3.47 -5.41
N ILE A 288 -5.23 3.11 -6.35
CA ILE A 288 -5.23 1.78 -6.99
C ILE A 288 -5.22 0.69 -5.92
N GLN A 289 -4.34 0.81 -4.93
CA GLN A 289 -4.19 -0.19 -3.86
C GLN A 289 -5.44 -0.31 -2.99
N LYS A 290 -6.03 0.82 -2.58
CA LYS A 290 -7.29 0.81 -1.83
C LYS A 290 -8.44 0.17 -2.60
N PHE A 291 -8.54 0.40 -3.91
CA PHE A 291 -9.60 -0.18 -4.73
C PHE A 291 -9.40 -1.67 -5.05
N ILE A 292 -8.21 -2.25 -4.83
CA ILE A 292 -8.02 -3.71 -4.92
C ILE A 292 -8.91 -4.43 -3.91
N LEU A 293 -9.00 -3.92 -2.68
CA LEU A 293 -9.88 -4.49 -1.64
C LEU A 293 -11.37 -4.43 -2.01
N PHE A 294 -11.77 -3.44 -2.82
CA PHE A 294 -13.15 -3.29 -3.24
C PHE A 294 -13.47 -4.11 -4.49
N LEU A 295 -12.56 -4.16 -5.47
CA LEU A 295 -12.74 -4.86 -6.74
C LEU A 295 -12.32 -6.34 -6.68
N GLY A 296 -11.61 -6.76 -5.64
CA GLY A 296 -11.19 -8.15 -5.38
C GLY A 296 -9.98 -8.61 -6.18
N HIS A 297 -9.56 -7.89 -7.23
CA HIS A 297 -8.48 -8.31 -8.11
C HIS A 297 -7.57 -7.16 -8.57
N PRO A 298 -6.24 -7.31 -8.51
CA PRO A 298 -5.28 -6.27 -8.93
C PRO A 298 -5.46 -5.81 -10.38
N VAL A 299 -5.69 -6.75 -11.31
CA VAL A 299 -5.89 -6.42 -12.73
C VAL A 299 -7.12 -5.56 -12.96
N TYR A 300 -8.24 -5.85 -12.29
CA TYR A 300 -9.45 -5.03 -12.40
C TYR A 300 -9.25 -3.66 -11.78
N SER A 301 -8.62 -3.58 -10.61
CA SER A 301 -8.31 -2.30 -9.98
C SER A 301 -7.44 -1.42 -10.86
N LEU A 302 -6.33 -1.97 -11.38
CA LEU A 302 -5.44 -1.24 -12.26
C LEU A 302 -6.18 -0.72 -13.50
N ALA A 303 -6.91 -1.59 -14.20
CA ALA A 303 -7.60 -1.21 -15.44
C ALA A 303 -8.68 -0.13 -15.19
N VAL A 304 -9.55 -0.34 -14.19
CA VAL A 304 -10.69 0.54 -13.91
C VAL A 304 -10.23 1.88 -13.36
N ILE A 305 -9.28 1.88 -12.43
CA ILE A 305 -8.81 3.11 -11.79
C ILE A 305 -7.98 3.93 -12.77
N LEU A 306 -7.06 3.33 -13.54
CA LEU A 306 -6.33 4.05 -14.59
C LEU A 306 -7.27 4.62 -15.65
N PHE A 307 -8.23 3.82 -16.14
CA PHE A 307 -9.21 4.31 -17.12
C PHE A 307 -10.00 5.50 -16.59
N SER A 308 -10.52 5.40 -15.37
CA SER A 308 -11.30 6.47 -14.73
C SER A 308 -10.44 7.71 -14.53
N LEU A 309 -9.24 7.53 -13.96
CA LEU A 309 -8.33 8.61 -13.66
C LEU A 309 -7.91 9.35 -14.92
N LEU A 310 -7.53 8.66 -16.00
CA LEU A 310 -7.19 9.29 -17.28
C LEU A 310 -8.39 10.02 -17.90
N THR A 311 -9.57 9.40 -17.91
CA THR A 311 -10.79 9.97 -18.50
C THR A 311 -11.21 11.26 -17.78
N PHE A 312 -11.30 11.20 -16.46
CA PHE A 312 -11.73 12.33 -15.64
C PHE A 312 -10.63 13.40 -15.51
N CYS A 313 -9.35 13.04 -15.52
CA CYS A 313 -8.26 14.01 -15.63
C CYS A 313 -8.33 14.78 -16.95
N ALA A 314 -8.60 14.11 -18.07
CA ALA A 314 -8.78 14.75 -19.37
C ALA A 314 -9.99 15.71 -19.37
N LEU A 315 -11.12 15.29 -18.79
CA LEU A 315 -12.29 16.16 -18.61
C LEU A 315 -11.98 17.36 -17.71
N GLY A 316 -11.28 17.15 -16.59
CA GLY A 316 -10.82 18.21 -15.69
C GLY A 316 -9.95 19.22 -16.42
N SER A 317 -8.97 18.73 -17.18
CA SER A 317 -8.10 19.53 -18.04
C SER A 317 -8.89 20.36 -19.06
N TYR A 318 -9.88 19.75 -19.73
CA TYR A 318 -10.75 20.44 -20.71
C TYR A 318 -11.57 21.55 -20.06
N LEU A 319 -12.15 21.32 -18.88
CA LEU A 319 -12.95 22.30 -18.15
C LEU A 319 -12.16 23.56 -17.78
N THR A 320 -10.83 23.45 -17.65
CA THR A 320 -9.98 24.64 -17.42
C THR A 320 -10.06 25.66 -18.55
N GLY A 321 -10.48 25.25 -19.75
CA GLY A 321 -10.71 26.14 -20.91
C GLY A 321 -11.71 27.26 -20.62
N ARG A 322 -12.67 27.04 -19.72
CA ARG A 322 -13.74 27.98 -19.37
C ARG A 322 -13.35 28.99 -18.28
N ILE A 323 -12.16 28.85 -17.69
CA ILE A 323 -11.73 29.70 -16.58
C ILE A 323 -11.17 31.03 -17.14
N ASN A 324 -11.74 32.15 -16.68
CA ASN A 324 -11.26 33.49 -17.02
C ASN A 324 -9.78 33.66 -16.63
N GLN A 325 -9.01 34.29 -17.52
CA GLN A 325 -7.56 34.40 -17.36
C GLN A 325 -7.13 35.13 -16.09
N GLU A 326 -7.92 36.11 -15.63
CA GLU A 326 -7.66 36.89 -14.41
C GLU A 326 -7.83 36.06 -13.13
N ASN A 327 -8.68 35.04 -13.17
CA ASN A 327 -9.02 34.22 -12.01
C ASN A 327 -8.24 32.89 -11.94
N LEU A 328 -7.35 32.61 -12.89
CA LEU A 328 -6.62 31.34 -12.98
C LEU A 328 -5.91 30.98 -11.66
N ARG A 329 -5.18 31.94 -11.08
CA ARG A 329 -4.40 31.72 -9.86
C ARG A 329 -5.28 31.49 -8.63
N LYS A 330 -6.31 32.31 -8.44
CA LYS A 330 -7.28 32.15 -7.33
C LYS A 330 -8.02 30.81 -7.46
N THR A 331 -8.41 30.45 -8.68
CA THR A 331 -9.08 29.18 -8.97
C THR A 331 -8.18 28.00 -8.67
N LEU A 332 -6.91 28.04 -9.09
CA LEU A 332 -5.93 26.99 -8.80
C LEU A 332 -5.77 26.77 -7.29
N VAL A 333 -5.56 27.83 -6.51
CA VAL A 333 -5.40 27.70 -5.05
C VAL A 333 -6.66 27.10 -4.43
N LYS A 334 -7.85 27.58 -4.81
CA LYS A 334 -9.13 27.01 -4.35
C LYS A 334 -9.25 25.52 -4.70
N LEU A 335 -8.90 25.14 -5.94
CA LEU A 335 -8.92 23.75 -6.38
C LEU A 335 -7.99 22.86 -5.55
N LEU A 336 -6.78 23.34 -5.21
CA LEU A 336 -5.83 22.59 -4.38
C LEU A 336 -6.37 22.37 -2.96
N PHE A 337 -7.01 23.38 -2.36
CA PHE A 337 -7.68 23.21 -1.06
C PHE A 337 -8.86 22.24 -1.12
N VAL A 338 -9.68 22.31 -2.18
CA VAL A 338 -10.78 21.38 -2.39
C VAL A 338 -10.25 19.96 -2.60
N LEU A 339 -9.16 19.80 -3.37
CA LEU A 339 -8.49 18.51 -3.58
C LEU A 339 -8.05 17.89 -2.25
N VAL A 340 -7.37 18.66 -1.40
CA VAL A 340 -6.98 18.22 -0.06
C VAL A 340 -8.21 17.79 0.75
N GLY A 341 -9.27 18.61 0.77
CA GLY A 341 -10.51 18.29 1.48
C GLY A 341 -11.18 17.01 0.99
N VAL A 342 -11.25 16.79 -0.32
CA VAL A 342 -11.79 15.57 -0.93
C VAL A 342 -10.92 14.35 -0.59
N THR A 343 -9.59 14.47 -0.62
CA THR A 343 -8.69 13.39 -0.24
C THR A 343 -8.88 12.99 1.24
N PHE A 344 -9.00 13.96 2.15
CA PHE A 344 -9.30 13.67 3.56
C PHE A 344 -10.67 13.02 3.74
N LEU A 345 -11.67 13.51 3.02
CA LEU A 345 -13.01 12.89 3.02
C LEU A 345 -12.93 11.42 2.57
N TYR A 346 -12.11 11.13 1.58
CA TYR A 346 -11.96 9.77 1.03
C TYR A 346 -11.27 8.83 2.01
N ILE A 347 -10.27 9.30 2.75
CA ILE A 347 -9.62 8.52 3.82
C ILE A 347 -10.65 8.07 4.87
N LEU A 348 -11.64 8.90 5.19
CA LEU A 348 -12.68 8.61 6.17
C LEU A 348 -13.83 7.77 5.61
N LEU A 349 -14.27 8.05 4.38
CA LEU A 349 -15.47 7.43 3.80
C LEU A 349 -15.20 6.11 3.07
N LEU A 350 -14.08 5.98 2.36
CA LEU A 350 -13.83 4.79 1.53
C LEU A 350 -13.88 3.47 2.31
N PRO A 351 -13.28 3.33 3.51
CA PRO A 351 -13.38 2.08 4.26
C PRO A 351 -14.83 1.67 4.54
N THR A 352 -15.66 2.62 4.97
CA THR A 352 -17.09 2.40 5.25
C THR A 352 -17.86 2.01 4.00
N ILE A 353 -17.63 2.73 2.89
CA ILE A 353 -18.27 2.45 1.60
C ILE A 353 -17.87 1.07 1.09
N PHE A 354 -16.58 0.74 1.14
CA PHE A 354 -16.08 -0.56 0.67
C PHE A 354 -16.65 -1.70 1.51
N TYR A 355 -16.65 -1.57 2.83
CA TYR A 355 -17.23 -2.59 3.71
C TYR A 355 -18.73 -2.77 3.46
N GLY A 356 -19.50 -1.67 3.34
CA GLY A 356 -20.95 -1.73 3.15
C GLY A 356 -21.41 -2.18 1.75
N LEU A 357 -20.55 -2.10 0.72
CA LEU A 357 -20.93 -2.36 -0.68
C LEU A 357 -20.17 -3.53 -1.32
N VAL A 358 -19.26 -4.21 -0.60
CA VAL A 358 -18.46 -5.30 -1.17
C VAL A 358 -19.29 -6.51 -1.63
N TRP A 359 -20.47 -6.72 -1.02
CA TRP A 359 -21.41 -7.78 -1.38
C TRP A 359 -21.98 -7.65 -2.81
N LEU A 360 -21.88 -6.46 -3.40
CA LEU A 360 -22.41 -6.19 -4.74
C LEU A 360 -21.69 -7.00 -5.85
N PRO A 361 -22.38 -7.29 -6.96
CA PRO A 361 -21.75 -7.92 -8.11
C PRO A 361 -20.64 -7.04 -8.70
N LEU A 362 -19.67 -7.68 -9.37
CA LEU A 362 -18.47 -7.01 -9.90
C LEU A 362 -18.79 -5.77 -10.75
N VAL A 363 -19.79 -5.86 -11.64
CA VAL A 363 -20.18 -4.75 -12.51
C VAL A 363 -20.61 -3.51 -11.71
N ALA A 364 -21.39 -3.70 -10.65
CA ALA A 364 -21.81 -2.60 -9.78
C ALA A 364 -20.61 -1.99 -9.05
N ARG A 365 -19.69 -2.83 -8.54
CA ARG A 365 -18.45 -2.36 -7.90
C ARG A 365 -17.58 -1.55 -8.87
N ILE A 366 -17.46 -1.98 -10.13
CA ILE A 366 -16.76 -1.22 -11.18
C ILE A 366 -17.40 0.17 -11.38
N ILE A 367 -18.72 0.23 -11.56
CA ILE A 367 -19.42 1.52 -11.75
C ILE A 367 -19.21 2.44 -10.54
N ILE A 368 -19.33 1.90 -9.32
CA ILE A 368 -19.10 2.66 -8.08
C ILE A 368 -17.65 3.16 -8.02
N SER A 369 -16.66 2.33 -8.36
CA SER A 369 -15.25 2.75 -8.43
C SER A 369 -15.02 3.90 -9.41
N VAL A 370 -15.63 3.83 -10.61
CA VAL A 370 -15.56 4.92 -11.61
C VAL A 370 -16.14 6.21 -11.05
N LEU A 371 -17.32 6.14 -10.42
CA LEU A 371 -18.01 7.30 -9.83
C LEU A 371 -17.23 7.89 -8.64
N LEU A 372 -16.68 7.05 -7.77
CA LEU A 372 -15.84 7.49 -6.65
C LEU A 372 -14.53 8.09 -7.14
N MET A 373 -13.94 7.61 -8.23
CA MET A 373 -12.70 8.19 -8.76
C MET A 373 -12.95 9.54 -9.47
N ALA A 374 -14.14 9.75 -10.03
CA ALA A 374 -14.48 10.91 -10.84
C ALA A 374 -14.14 12.28 -10.23
N PRO A 375 -14.63 12.65 -9.03
CA PRO A 375 -14.38 14.00 -8.49
C PRO A 375 -12.90 14.22 -8.15
N LEU A 376 -12.20 13.18 -7.65
CA LEU A 376 -10.78 13.28 -7.33
C LEU A 376 -9.95 13.48 -8.61
N ALA A 377 -10.17 12.65 -9.63
CA ALA A 377 -9.47 12.74 -10.90
C ALA A 377 -9.77 14.03 -11.67
N LEU A 378 -11.03 14.50 -11.65
CA LEU A 378 -11.40 15.81 -12.22
C LEU A 378 -10.58 16.93 -11.59
N LEU A 379 -10.44 16.95 -10.26
CA LEU A 379 -9.66 17.97 -9.54
C LEU A 379 -8.16 17.83 -9.84
N MET A 380 -7.62 16.61 -9.87
CA MET A 380 -6.20 16.34 -10.16
C MET A 380 -5.80 16.71 -11.60
N GLY A 381 -6.73 16.66 -12.55
CA GLY A 381 -6.50 17.01 -13.95
C GLY A 381 -6.46 18.51 -14.26
N MET A 382 -6.90 19.39 -13.34
CA MET A 382 -6.98 20.84 -13.58
C MET A 382 -5.66 21.62 -13.35
N PRO A 383 -4.81 21.31 -12.35
CA PRO A 383 -3.63 22.09 -12.04
C PRO A 383 -2.65 22.25 -13.21
N MET A 384 -2.32 21.17 -13.93
CA MET A 384 -1.31 21.22 -14.99
C MET A 384 -1.68 22.21 -16.12
N PRO A 385 -2.87 22.16 -16.75
CA PRO A 385 -3.25 23.16 -17.76
C PRO A 385 -3.30 24.59 -17.22
N ILE A 386 -3.74 24.79 -15.98
CA ILE A 386 -3.75 26.12 -15.36
C ILE A 386 -2.32 26.64 -15.18
N GLY A 387 -1.41 25.80 -14.69
CA GLY A 387 0.01 26.10 -14.56
C GLY A 387 0.65 26.47 -15.90
N ILE A 388 0.36 25.72 -16.97
CA ILE A 388 0.86 26.01 -18.33
C ILE A 388 0.32 27.36 -18.83
N LYS A 389 -0.96 27.68 -18.61
CA LYS A 389 -1.53 28.98 -18.99
C LYS A 389 -0.86 30.15 -18.26
N LEU A 390 -0.57 29.99 -16.97
CA LEU A 390 0.17 30.98 -16.18
C LEU A 390 1.62 31.12 -16.68
N LEU A 391 2.29 30.01 -16.96
CA LEU A 391 3.65 29.97 -17.46
C LEU A 391 3.80 30.61 -18.84
N ARG A 392 2.83 30.39 -19.74
CA ARG A 392 2.80 30.98 -21.09
C ARG A 392 2.77 32.51 -21.08
N LYS A 393 2.25 33.14 -20.02
CA LYS A 393 2.26 34.61 -19.88
C LYS A 393 3.63 35.16 -19.45
N GLN A 394 4.37 34.41 -18.64
CA GLN A 394 5.57 34.92 -17.97
C GLN A 394 6.87 34.45 -18.61
N THR A 395 6.98 33.15 -18.93
CA THR A 395 8.23 32.55 -19.44
C THR A 395 7.92 31.31 -20.29
N PRO A 396 7.49 31.46 -21.56
CA PRO A 396 7.15 30.33 -22.44
C PRO A 396 8.31 29.33 -22.65
N GLN A 397 9.56 29.81 -22.59
CA GLN A 397 10.77 29.03 -22.86
C GLN A 397 10.99 27.87 -21.87
N ILE A 398 10.36 27.90 -20.68
CA ILE A 398 10.50 26.87 -19.65
C ILE A 398 9.42 25.77 -19.72
N ILE A 399 8.46 25.87 -20.63
CA ILE A 399 7.39 24.87 -20.79
C ILE A 399 7.95 23.45 -21.02
N PRO A 400 8.96 23.22 -21.89
CA PRO A 400 9.55 21.88 -22.04
C PRO A 400 10.18 21.35 -20.74
N TRP A 401 10.82 22.21 -19.96
CA TRP A 401 11.37 21.86 -18.66
C TRP A 401 10.30 21.51 -17.64
N ALA A 402 9.17 22.21 -17.65
CA ALA A 402 8.03 21.89 -16.79
C ALA A 402 7.52 20.45 -17.03
N TRP A 403 7.42 20.03 -18.29
CA TRP A 403 7.08 18.64 -18.65
C TRP A 403 8.14 17.64 -18.19
N GLY A 404 9.42 17.94 -18.44
CA GLY A 404 10.53 17.06 -18.03
C GLY A 404 10.61 16.86 -16.51
N VAL A 405 10.51 17.96 -15.74
CA VAL A 405 10.52 17.93 -14.27
C VAL A 405 9.30 17.19 -13.72
N ASN A 406 8.11 17.41 -14.29
CA ASN A 406 6.90 16.70 -13.90
C ASN A 406 7.05 15.18 -14.09
N GLY A 407 7.55 14.75 -15.26
CA GLY A 407 7.80 13.33 -15.55
C GLY A 407 8.82 12.71 -14.60
N ALA A 408 9.94 13.40 -14.37
CA ALA A 408 10.99 12.95 -13.46
C ALA A 408 10.51 12.83 -12.01
N ALA A 409 9.76 13.83 -11.53
CA ALA A 409 9.16 13.80 -10.20
C ALA A 409 8.10 12.69 -10.07
N SER A 410 7.40 12.34 -11.15
CA SER A 410 6.46 11.21 -11.16
C SER A 410 7.18 9.86 -11.07
N VAL A 411 8.32 9.68 -11.75
CA VAL A 411 9.13 8.46 -11.60
C VAL A 411 9.60 8.29 -10.16
N MET A 412 10.19 9.34 -9.57
CA MET A 412 10.60 9.32 -8.17
C MET A 412 9.41 9.10 -7.22
N GLY A 413 8.29 9.77 -7.50
CA GLY A 413 7.06 9.68 -6.72
C GLY A 413 6.46 8.28 -6.70
N SER A 414 6.56 7.51 -7.79
CA SER A 414 6.08 6.12 -7.84
C SER A 414 6.83 5.21 -6.85
N VAL A 415 8.16 5.36 -6.77
CA VAL A 415 9.00 4.61 -5.83
C VAL A 415 8.76 5.12 -4.40
N ALA A 416 8.67 6.44 -4.23
CA ALA A 416 8.36 7.06 -2.95
C ALA A 416 7.00 6.60 -2.39
N ALA A 417 5.98 6.44 -3.25
CA ALA A 417 4.65 6.00 -2.84
C ALA A 417 4.70 4.62 -2.17
N LEU A 418 5.44 3.67 -2.75
CA LEU A 418 5.60 2.33 -2.18
C LEU A 418 6.41 2.36 -0.88
N VAL A 419 7.49 3.15 -0.83
CA VAL A 419 8.27 3.33 0.40
C VAL A 419 7.39 3.90 1.52
N ILE A 420 6.63 4.97 1.25
CA ILE A 420 5.72 5.58 2.22
C ILE A 420 4.65 4.57 2.67
N ALA A 421 4.07 3.81 1.74
CA ALA A 421 3.06 2.81 2.04
C ALA A 421 3.58 1.70 2.96
N ILE A 422 4.78 1.19 2.71
CA ILE A 422 5.42 0.16 3.55
C ILE A 422 5.68 0.69 4.96
N LEU A 423 6.16 1.93 5.08
CA LEU A 423 6.59 2.49 6.36
C LEU A 423 5.43 3.03 7.20
N THR A 424 4.42 3.61 6.56
CA THR A 424 3.37 4.38 7.25
C THR A 424 1.95 4.05 6.79
N GLY A 425 1.78 3.44 5.62
CA GLY A 425 0.49 3.05 5.05
C GLY A 425 -0.04 3.97 3.94
N PHE A 426 -1.09 3.50 3.26
CA PHE A 426 -1.68 4.16 2.09
C PHE A 426 -2.44 5.46 2.45
N ASN A 427 -3.06 5.55 3.62
CA ASN A 427 -3.69 6.78 4.11
C ASN A 427 -2.65 7.91 4.23
N GLN A 428 -1.48 7.59 4.76
CA GLN A 428 -0.38 8.53 4.93
C GLN A 428 0.22 8.92 3.58
N ALA A 429 0.33 7.96 2.64
CA ALA A 429 0.67 8.27 1.25
C ALA A 429 -0.32 9.28 0.62
N LEU A 430 -1.63 9.10 0.80
CA LEU A 430 -2.64 10.05 0.33
C LEU A 430 -2.49 11.43 0.98
N ILE A 431 -2.23 11.50 2.29
CA ILE A 431 -2.01 12.77 3.02
C ILE A 431 -0.76 13.47 2.49
N ILE A 432 0.35 12.74 2.30
CA ILE A 432 1.60 13.28 1.77
C ILE A 432 1.40 13.77 0.33
N GLY A 433 0.73 12.98 -0.52
CA GLY A 433 0.40 13.39 -1.88
C GLY A 433 -0.45 14.67 -1.92
N ALA A 434 -1.48 14.76 -1.07
CA ALA A 434 -2.31 15.96 -0.93
C ALA A 434 -1.51 17.17 -0.38
N ALA A 435 -0.61 16.94 0.57
CA ALA A 435 0.27 17.98 1.11
C ALA A 435 1.26 18.49 0.05
N ILE A 436 1.81 17.61 -0.79
CA ILE A 436 2.66 17.99 -1.93
C ILE A 436 1.86 18.82 -2.94
N TYR A 437 0.61 18.45 -3.23
CA TYR A 437 -0.30 19.28 -4.03
C TYR A 437 -0.50 20.66 -3.42
N LEU A 438 -0.74 20.75 -2.12
CA LEU A 438 -0.92 22.04 -1.44
C LEU A 438 0.38 22.87 -1.44
N LEU A 439 1.53 22.21 -1.29
CA LEU A 439 2.85 22.84 -1.40
C LEU A 439 3.07 23.48 -2.78
N SER A 440 2.48 22.92 -3.85
CA SER A 440 2.52 23.54 -5.17
C SER A 440 1.89 24.95 -5.18
N ALA A 441 0.87 25.20 -4.35
CA ALA A 441 0.26 26.52 -4.23
C ALA A 441 1.26 27.59 -3.78
N PHE A 442 2.16 27.24 -2.85
CA PHE A 442 3.18 28.15 -2.35
C PHE A 442 4.15 28.61 -3.45
N PHE A 443 4.48 27.71 -4.38
CA PHE A 443 5.39 28.03 -5.48
C PHE A 443 4.72 28.87 -6.58
N ILE A 444 3.44 28.65 -6.87
CA ILE A 444 2.71 29.55 -7.80
C ILE A 444 2.32 30.88 -7.13
N THR A 445 2.37 30.89 -5.79
CA THR A 445 2.39 31.98 -4.81
C THR A 445 3.30 33.19 -5.03
N ARG A 446 4.48 32.92 -5.59
CA ARG A 446 5.67 33.75 -5.37
C ARG A 446 6.23 34.51 -6.59
N PRO A 447 5.46 35.03 -7.56
CA PRO A 447 6.02 36.08 -8.41
C PRO A 447 5.93 37.41 -7.64
N LYS A 448 7.07 37.90 -7.13
CA LYS A 448 7.21 39.34 -6.85
C LYS A 448 6.94 40.04 -8.17
N GLU A 449 5.93 40.91 -8.18
CA GLU A 449 5.81 41.92 -9.23
C GLU A 449 7.17 42.62 -9.32
N VAL A 450 7.78 42.58 -10.49
CA VAL A 450 8.85 43.52 -10.81
C VAL A 450 8.12 44.85 -10.85
N GLU A 451 8.26 45.60 -9.76
CA GLU A 451 7.75 46.95 -9.64
C GLU A 451 8.24 47.73 -10.88
N GLU A 452 7.28 48.19 -11.68
CA GLU A 452 7.48 48.91 -12.94
C GLU A 452 8.01 50.35 -12.68
N THR A 453 8.73 50.56 -11.58
CA THR A 453 9.19 51.86 -11.08
C THR A 453 10.56 52.28 -11.63
N ALA A 454 11.21 51.47 -12.47
CA ALA A 454 12.56 51.77 -12.99
C ALA A 454 12.62 52.28 -14.44
N ILE A 455 11.51 52.41 -15.17
CA ILE A 455 11.55 52.88 -16.57
C ILE A 455 11.14 54.37 -16.71
N ILE A 456 10.42 54.94 -15.75
CA ILE A 456 10.00 56.36 -15.81
C ILE A 456 11.15 57.31 -15.39
N GLY A 457 12.18 56.81 -14.70
CA GLY A 457 13.31 57.64 -14.23
C GLY A 457 14.36 57.97 -15.30
N GLU A 458 14.45 57.20 -16.39
CA GLU A 458 15.43 57.48 -17.46
C GLU A 458 14.89 58.39 -18.58
N GLU A 459 13.56 58.43 -18.79
CA GLU A 459 12.97 59.37 -19.74
C GLU A 459 12.94 60.81 -19.22
N SER A 460 12.73 61.02 -17.91
CA SER A 460 12.78 62.39 -17.32
C SER A 460 14.19 62.99 -17.26
N LEU A 461 15.24 62.17 -17.34
CA LEU A 461 16.64 62.62 -17.34
C LEU A 461 17.18 62.91 -18.75
N ARG A 462 16.51 62.43 -19.80
CA ARG A 462 16.88 62.71 -21.21
C ARG A 462 16.25 63.98 -21.78
N GLU A 463 15.25 64.57 -21.12
CA GLU A 463 14.71 65.89 -21.48
C GLU A 463 15.42 67.06 -20.75
N MET A 464 16.43 66.78 -19.92
CA MET A 464 17.17 67.79 -19.13
C MET A 464 18.66 67.93 -19.48
N VAL A 465 19.14 67.31 -20.57
CA VAL A 465 20.50 67.50 -21.13
C VAL A 465 20.38 67.73 -22.63
#